data_AF-A0A925PGG8-F1
#
_entry.id   AF-A0A925PGG8-F1
#
_cell.length_a   1.000
_cell.length_b   1.000
_cell.length_c   1.000
_cell.angle_alpha   90.00
_cell.angle_beta   90.00
_cell.angle_gamma   90.00
#
_symmetry.space_group_name_H-M   'P 1'
#
loop_
_entity.id
_entity.type
_entity.pdbx_description
1 polymer ?
#
loop_
_entity_poly.entity_id
_entity_poly.type
_entity_poly.pdbx_seq_one_letter_code
_entity_poly.pdbx_strand_id
1 'polypeptide(L)' 'MDSAQLVPILLAPISFGFGAMILLLGLYSLKFNVADAQYKNHPRAEKTARMGGWLYIIGGAAMMIQQMLSG' A
#
# COMPACT_ATOMS: atom_id res chain seq x y z
N MET A 1 -9.43 -19.97 -9.57
CA MET A 1 -9.90 -19.41 -8.29
C MET A 1 -11.34 -19.00 -8.50
N ASP A 2 -12.24 -19.55 -7.71
CA ASP A 2 -13.67 -19.28 -7.82
C ASP A 2 -13.96 -17.86 -7.30
N SER A 3 -14.78 -17.08 -8.01
CA SER A 3 -15.03 -15.66 -7.67
C SER A 3 -15.64 -15.50 -6.27
N ALA A 4 -16.33 -16.54 -5.78
CA ALA A 4 -16.86 -16.64 -4.43
C ALA A 4 -15.80 -16.57 -3.32
N GLN A 5 -14.53 -16.88 -3.61
CA GLN A 5 -13.43 -16.76 -2.63
C GLN A 5 -12.81 -15.36 -2.58
N LEU A 6 -12.98 -14.54 -3.62
CA LEU A 6 -12.43 -13.18 -3.67
C LEU A 6 -13.28 -12.20 -2.86
N VAL A 7 -14.61 -12.36 -2.88
CA VAL A 7 -15.54 -11.47 -2.17
C VAL A 7 -15.29 -11.41 -0.65
N PRO A 8 -15.11 -12.53 0.09
CA PRO A 8 -14.79 -12.47 1.52
C PRO A 8 -13.43 -11.87 1.82
N ILE A 9 -12.45 -11.98 0.92
CA ILE A 9 -11.13 -11.36 1.09
C ILE A 9 -11.23 -9.85 0.90
N LEU A 10 -12.03 -9.40 -0.07
CA LEU A 10 -12.31 -7.98 -0.31
C LEU A 10 -13.17 -7.36 0.80
N LEU A 11 -14.02 -8.16 1.45
CA LEU A 11 -14.88 -7.77 2.56
C LEU A 11 -14.29 -8.10 3.95
N ALA A 12 -13.07 -8.65 4.00
CA ALA A 12 -12.43 -8.98 5.27
C ALA A 12 -12.26 -7.69 6.09
N PRO A 13 -12.51 -7.75 7.41
CA PRO A 13 -12.42 -6.57 8.25
C PRO A 13 -11.03 -5.95 8.13
N ILE A 14 -11.02 -4.68 7.73
CA ILE A 14 -9.82 -3.86 7.61
C ILE A 14 -9.23 -3.74 9.02
N SER A 15 -8.18 -4.50 9.29
CA SER A 15 -7.51 -4.50 10.58
C SER A 15 -6.38 -3.47 10.62
N PHE A 16 -6.05 -3.03 11.83
CA PHE A 16 -5.05 -2.00 12.06
C PHE A 16 -3.69 -2.52 11.61
N GLY A 17 -3.44 -3.80 11.86
CA GLY A 17 -2.25 -4.51 11.38
C GLY A 17 -2.15 -4.53 9.86
N PHE A 18 -3.26 -4.71 9.15
CA PHE A 18 -3.26 -4.61 7.68
C PHE A 18 -2.95 -3.18 7.21
N GLY A 19 -3.56 -2.16 7.81
CA GLY A 19 -3.24 -0.76 7.52
C GLY A 19 -1.77 -0.41 7.77
N ALA A 20 -1.19 -0.89 8.88
CA ALA A 20 0.21 -0.72 9.20
C ALA A 20 1.13 -1.43 8.17
N MET A 21 0.78 -2.64 7.74
CA MET A 21 1.52 -3.35 6.69
C MET A 21 1.51 -2.58 5.37
N ILE A 22 0.36 -2.02 4.98
CA ILE A 22 0.23 -1.19 3.78
C ILE A 22 1.09 0.08 3.88
N LEU A 23 1.13 0.73 5.05
CA LEU A 23 2.04 1.86 5.29
C LEU A 23 3.51 1.48 5.11
N LEU A 24 3.94 0.34 5.66
CA LEU A 24 5.31 -0.16 5.53
C LEU A 24 5.66 -0.44 4.06
N LEU A 25 4.74 -1.01 3.28
CA LEU A 25 4.92 -1.20 1.84
C LEU A 25 5.08 0.14 1.09
N GLY A 26 4.29 1.15 1.48
CA GLY A 26 4.41 2.50 0.94
C GLY A 26 5.78 3.12 1.21
N LEU A 27 6.23 3.07 2.46
CA LEU A 27 7.55 3.55 2.88
C LEU A 27 8.68 2.79 2.17
N TYR A 28 8.55 1.46 2.06
CA TYR A 28 9.50 0.63 1.33
C TYR A 28 9.61 1.05 -0.14
N SER A 29 8.49 1.25 -0.82
CA SER A 29 8.49 1.68 -2.23
C SER A 29 9.15 3.05 -2.40
N LEU A 30 8.85 4.01 -1.52
CA LEU A 30 9.46 5.35 -1.58
C LEU A 30 10.96 5.36 -1.28
N LYS A 31 11.43 4.49 -0.39
CA LYS A 31 12.86 4.42 -0.01
C LYS A 31 13.68 3.56 -0.97
N PHE A 32 13.24 2.33 -1.21
CA PHE A 32 14.05 1.33 -1.92
C PHE A 32 13.72 1.27 -3.40
N ASN A 33 12.43 1.20 -3.79
CA ASN A 33 12.08 1.06 -5.21
C ASN A 33 12.40 2.33 -6.02
N VAL A 34 12.19 3.51 -5.43
CA VAL A 34 12.59 4.79 -6.05
C VAL A 34 14.11 4.86 -6.20
N ALA A 35 14.87 4.53 -5.15
CA ALA A 35 16.34 4.56 -5.20
C ALA A 35 16.90 3.53 -6.21
N ASP A 36 16.33 2.33 -6.27
CA ASP A 36 16.71 1.31 -7.25
C ASP A 36 16.40 1.75 -8.69
N ALA A 37 15.23 2.36 -8.92
CA ALA A 37 14.86 2.90 -10.22
C ALA A 37 15.77 4.06 -10.67
N GLN A 38 16.17 4.93 -9.73
CA GLN A 38 17.14 6.00 -9.97
C GLN A 38 18.52 5.42 -10.31
N TYR A 39 18.99 4.44 -9.55
CA TYR A 39 20.27 3.76 -9.79
C TYR A 39 20.30 3.08 -11.17
N LYS A 40 19.21 2.46 -11.59
CA LYS A 40 19.07 1.81 -12.90
C LYS A 40 18.71 2.78 -14.04
N ASN A 41 18.57 4.06 -13.76
CA ASN A 41 18.19 5.10 -14.73
C ASN A 41 16.86 4.81 -15.46
N HIS A 42 15.86 4.32 -14.72
CA HIS A 42 14.53 3.98 -15.24
C HIS A 42 13.48 5.02 -14.77
N PRO A 43 13.32 6.17 -15.46
CA PRO A 43 12.48 7.28 -15.00
C PRO A 43 10.99 6.94 -14.89
N ARG A 44 10.49 6.02 -15.74
CA ARG A 44 9.10 5.54 -15.66
C ARG A 44 8.87 4.70 -14.39
N ALA A 45 9.82 3.81 -14.08
CA ALA A 45 9.74 2.98 -12.88
C ALA A 45 9.83 3.82 -11.61
N GLU A 46 10.67 4.86 -11.60
CA GLU A 46 10.75 5.80 -10.49
C GLU A 46 9.41 6.48 -10.21
N LYS A 47 8.78 7.04 -11.26
CA LYS A 47 7.48 7.71 -11.14
C LYS A 47 6.40 6.76 -10.63
N THR A 48 6.34 5.55 -11.17
CA THR A 48 5.37 4.54 -10.71
C THR A 48 5.63 4.10 -9.27
N ALA A 49 6.88 3.86 -8.89
CA ALA A 49 7.26 3.50 -7.52
C ALA A 49 6.91 4.61 -6.52
N ARG A 50 7.10 5.88 -6.90
CA ARG A 50 6.77 7.04 -6.09
C ARG A 50 5.25 7.20 -5.93
N MET A 51 4.50 7.14 -7.02
CA MET A 51 3.04 7.23 -7.00
C MET A 51 2.41 6.06 -6.21
N GLY A 52 2.86 4.83 -6.47
CA GLY A 52 2.42 3.64 -5.74
C GLY A 52 2.75 3.72 -4.26
N GLY A 53 3.96 4.18 -3.90
CA GLY A 53 4.38 4.39 -2.52
C GLY A 53 3.45 5.34 -1.76
N TRP A 54 3.11 6.49 -2.36
CA TRP A 54 2.16 7.43 -1.75
C TRP A 54 0.73 6.89 -1.66
N LEU A 55 0.26 6.14 -2.67
CA LEU A 55 -1.05 5.49 -2.63
C LEU A 55 -1.14 4.50 -1.46
N TYR A 56 -0.09 3.70 -1.24
CA TYR A 56 -0.02 2.81 -0.09
C TYR A 56 0.00 3.59 1.23
N ILE A 57 0.77 4.68 1.34
CA ILE A 57 0.78 5.48 2.58
C ILE A 57 -0.60 6.05 2.89
N ILE A 58 -1.25 6.69 1.91
CA ILE A 58 -2.56 7.31 2.09
C ILE A 58 -3.61 6.23 2.39
N GLY A 59 -3.60 5.13 1.66
CA GLY A 59 -4.54 4.01 1.87
C GLY A 59 -4.39 3.38 3.25
N GLY A 60 -3.16 3.04 3.65
CA GLY A 60 -2.89 2.45 4.97
C GLY A 60 -3.26 3.39 6.11
N ALA A 61 -2.93 4.67 6.01
CA ALA A 61 -3.33 5.67 7.00
C ALA A 61 -4.85 5.83 7.09
N ALA A 62 -5.55 5.90 5.95
CA ALA A 62 -7.01 6.02 5.92
C ALA A 62 -7.70 4.80 6.57
N MET A 63 -7.21 3.60 6.30
CA MET A 63 -7.68 2.36 6.92
C MET A 63 -7.55 2.38 8.45
N MET A 64 -6.40 2.82 8.95
CA MET A 64 -6.17 2.92 10.40
C MET A 64 -7.04 3.98 11.05
N ILE A 65 -7.18 5.16 10.44
CA ILE A 65 -8.07 6.22 10.94
C ILE A 65 -9.52 5.72 10.96
N GLN A 66 -9.97 5.09 9.88
CA GLN A 66 -11.34 4.56 9.79
C GLN A 66 -11.60 3.53 10.90
N GLN A 67 -10.66 2.64 11.18
CA GLN A 67 -10.83 1.68 12.26
C GLN A 67 -10.80 2.34 13.65
N MET A 68 -9.95 3.34 13.87
CA MET A 68 -9.95 4.12 15.13
C MET A 68 -11.26 4.88 15.35
N LEU A 69 -11.97 5.27 14.28
CA LEU A 69 -13.28 5.92 14.34
C LEU A 69 -14.46 4.93 14.43
N SER A 70 -14.24 3.67 14.04
CA SER A 70 -15.27 2.61 14.00
C SER A 70 -15.23 1.68 15.21
N GLY A 71 -14.17 1.76 16.02
CA GLY A 71 -14.07 1.12 17.33
C GLY A 71 -14.64 2.00 18.43
#